data_AF-A0AA42ZPS1-F1
#
_entry.id   AF-A0AA42ZPS1-F1
#
_cell.length_a   1.000
_cell.length_b   1.000
_cell.length_c   1.000
_cell.angle_alpha   90.00
_cell.angle_beta   90.00
_cell.angle_gamma   90.00
#
_symmetry.space_group_name_H-M   'P 1'
#
loop_
_entity.id
_entity.type
_entity.pdbx_description
1 polymer ?
#
loop_
_entity_poly.entity_id
_entity_poly.type
_entity_poly.pdbx_seq_one_letter_code
_entity_poly.pdbx_strand_id
1 'polypeptide(L)'
;MAPRRDEAPDEDRVASALGKAATCLAVLEDLLGEKTFLTGEDISLADLHAAPMFAYFLQTPEGRDLMAGCPGLERWWAEVAARTSMEKTRSFLG
;
A
#
# COMPACT_ATOMS: atom_id res chain seq x y z
N MET A 1 -12.38 1.40 8.96
CA MET A 1 -12.24 2.83 8.63
C MET A 1 -13.59 3.31 8.14
N ALA A 2 -14.25 4.23 8.85
CA ALA A 2 -15.59 4.70 8.46
C ALA A 2 -15.50 5.66 7.27
N PRO A 3 -16.40 5.57 6.28
CA PRO A 3 -16.45 6.50 5.16
C PRO A 3 -16.71 7.93 5.63
N ARG A 4 -16.16 8.92 4.90
CA ARG A 4 -16.19 10.36 5.25
C ARG A 4 -17.55 11.04 4.98
N ARG A 5 -18.55 10.25 4.61
CA ARG A 5 -19.98 10.55 4.56
C ARG A 5 -20.63 9.52 5.48
N ASP A 6 -21.68 9.90 6.22
CA ASP A 6 -22.51 9.02 7.09
C ASP A 6 -23.25 7.90 6.31
N GLU A 7 -22.65 7.37 5.24
CA GLU A 7 -23.18 6.36 4.36
C GLU A 7 -22.37 5.09 4.56
N ALA A 8 -23.02 4.00 4.94
CA ALA A 8 -22.33 2.72 5.14
C ALA A 8 -21.54 2.33 3.87
N PRO A 9 -20.35 1.72 4.01
CA PRO A 9 -19.63 1.18 2.87
C PRO A 9 -20.52 0.26 2.04
N ASP A 10 -20.45 0.40 0.72
CA ASP A 10 -21.07 -0.54 -0.20
C ASP A 10 -20.19 -1.80 -0.27
N GLU A 11 -20.61 -2.86 0.41
CA GLU A 11 -19.85 -4.09 0.59
C GLU A 11 -19.53 -4.80 -0.75
N ASP A 12 -20.43 -4.74 -1.72
CA ASP A 12 -20.19 -5.32 -3.05
C ASP A 12 -19.08 -4.57 -3.78
N ARG A 13 -19.06 -3.24 -3.65
CA ARG A 13 -17.98 -2.40 -4.20
C ARG A 13 -16.66 -2.62 -3.46
N VAL A 14 -16.69 -2.84 -2.15
CA VAL A 14 -15.52 -3.19 -1.35
C VAL A 14 -14.95 -4.52 -1.81
N ALA A 15 -15.76 -5.58 -1.90
CA ALA A 15 -15.34 -6.90 -2.34
C ALA A 15 -14.70 -6.89 -3.75
N SER A 16 -15.33 -6.20 -4.70
CA SER A 16 -14.77 -6.03 -6.05
C SER A 16 -13.42 -5.28 -6.05
N ALA A 17 -13.30 -4.24 -5.21
CA ALA A 17 -12.06 -3.49 -5.06
C ALA A 17 -10.95 -4.33 -4.43
N LEU A 18 -11.27 -5.19 -3.45
CA LEU A 18 -10.30 -6.09 -2.82
C LEU A 18 -9.73 -7.10 -3.81
N GLY A 19 -10.55 -7.68 -4.70
CA GLY A 19 -10.05 -8.59 -5.74
C GLY A 19 -9.05 -7.92 -6.70
N LYS A 20 -9.31 -6.65 -7.06
CA LYS A 20 -8.38 -5.86 -7.88
C LYS A 20 -7.10 -5.51 -7.11
N ALA A 21 -7.23 -5.13 -5.84
CA ALA A 21 -6.08 -4.83 -4.99
C ALA A 21 -5.16 -6.05 -4.85
N ALA A 22 -5.72 -7.25 -4.60
CA ALA A 22 -4.95 -8.49 -4.55
C ALA A 22 -4.18 -8.76 -5.85
N THR A 23 -4.82 -8.55 -7.00
CA THR A 23 -4.17 -8.70 -8.32
C THR A 23 -3.01 -7.70 -8.48
N CYS A 24 -3.22 -6.43 -8.14
CA CYS A 24 -2.17 -5.42 -8.21
C CYS A 24 -0.99 -5.74 -7.30
N LEU A 25 -1.25 -6.18 -6.06
CA LEU A 25 -0.21 -6.56 -5.12
C LEU A 25 0.60 -7.75 -5.62
N ALA A 26 -0.04 -8.78 -6.18
CA ALA A 26 0.66 -9.93 -6.77
C ALA A 26 1.59 -9.51 -7.90
N VAL A 27 1.15 -8.60 -8.78
CA VAL A 27 2.00 -8.07 -9.87
C VAL A 27 3.15 -7.23 -9.33
N LEU A 28 2.92 -6.40 -8.31
CA LEU A 28 3.96 -5.57 -7.71
C LEU A 28 4.97 -6.40 -6.92
N GLU A 29 4.54 -7.47 -6.24
CA GLU A 29 5.40 -8.42 -5.54
C GLU A 29 6.33 -9.14 -6.53
N ASP A 30 5.79 -9.66 -7.63
CA ASP A 30 6.57 -10.29 -8.70
C ASP A 30 7.52 -9.28 -9.37
N LEU A 31 7.02 -8.08 -9.67
CA LEU A 31 7.81 -7.00 -10.25
C LEU A 31 8.96 -6.61 -9.33
N LEU A 32 8.75 -6.52 -8.01
CA LEU A 32 9.79 -6.20 -7.04
C LEU A 32 10.83 -7.34 -7.01
N GLY A 33 10.38 -8.58 -6.88
CA GLY A 33 11.26 -9.75 -6.78
C GLY A 33 12.31 -9.58 -5.68
N GLU A 34 13.59 -9.69 -6.03
CA GLU A 34 14.70 -9.53 -5.08
C GLU A 34 15.17 -8.08 -4.92
N LYS A 35 14.62 -7.13 -5.67
CA LYS A 35 15.04 -5.73 -5.61
C LYS A 35 14.62 -5.07 -4.30
N THR A 36 15.39 -4.06 -3.89
CA THR A 36 15.07 -3.24 -2.72
C THR A 36 13.88 -2.30 -3.00
N PHE A 37 13.83 -1.71 -4.20
CA PHE A 37 12.80 -0.78 -4.66
C PHE A 37 12.18 -1.23 -5.99
N LEU A 38 11.03 -0.65 -6.35
CA LEU A 38 10.21 -1.11 -7.49
C LEU A 38 10.97 -1.12 -8.82
N THR A 39 11.99 -0.28 -8.98
CA THR A 39 12.80 -0.19 -10.20
C THR A 39 14.27 -0.59 -10.04
N GLY A 40 14.71 -1.04 -8.86
CA GLY A 40 16.12 -1.38 -8.63
C GLY A 40 16.57 -1.27 -7.17
N GLU A 41 17.85 -1.00 -6.96
CA GLU A 41 18.45 -0.82 -5.63
C GLU A 41 18.28 0.59 -5.07
N ASP A 42 17.99 1.56 -5.93
CA ASP A 42 17.79 2.95 -5.53
C ASP A 42 16.31 3.33 -5.59
N ILE A 43 15.90 4.17 -4.64
CA ILE A 43 14.56 4.72 -4.63
C ILE A 43 14.29 5.55 -5.89
N SER A 44 13.11 5.40 -6.44
CA SER A 44 12.69 6.09 -7.66
C SER A 44 11.36 6.83 -7.48
N LEU A 45 10.96 7.54 -8.54
CA LEU A 45 9.63 8.14 -8.60
C LEU A 45 8.52 7.08 -8.51
N ALA A 46 8.75 5.84 -8.94
CA ALA A 46 7.75 4.78 -8.84
C ALA A 46 7.39 4.49 -7.37
N ASP A 47 8.40 4.40 -6.51
CA ASP A 47 8.23 4.16 -5.08
C ASP A 47 7.52 5.34 -4.40
N LEU A 48 7.96 6.56 -4.71
CA LEU A 48 7.38 7.78 -4.16
C LEU A 48 5.92 8.00 -4.59
N HIS A 49 5.58 7.56 -5.80
CA HIS A 49 4.21 7.60 -6.30
C HIS A 49 3.34 6.55 -5.61
N ALA A 50 3.86 5.34 -5.41
CA ALA A 50 3.16 4.24 -4.74
C ALA A 50 2.93 4.49 -3.25
N ALA A 51 3.91 5.09 -2.57
CA ALA A 51 3.94 5.24 -1.12
C ALA A 51 2.65 5.78 -0.47
N PRO A 52 2.04 6.91 -0.92
CA PRO A 52 0.81 7.40 -0.32
C PRO A 52 -0.38 6.45 -0.50
N MET A 53 -0.44 5.69 -1.59
CA MET A 53 -1.50 4.70 -1.81
C MET A 53 -1.41 3.57 -0.78
N PHE A 54 -0.19 3.06 -0.53
CA PHE A 54 0.05 2.06 0.50
C PHE A 54 -0.20 2.61 1.92
N ALA A 55 0.19 3.86 2.19
CA ALA A 55 -0.06 4.51 3.48
C ALA A 55 -1.55 4.54 3.87
N TYR A 56 -2.45 4.76 2.90
CA TYR A 56 -3.90 4.70 3.14
C TYR A 56 -4.43 3.27 3.17
N PHE A 57 -3.98 2.44 2.24
CA PHE A 57 -4.41 1.05 2.14
C PHE A 57 -4.19 0.29 3.45
N LEU A 58 -3.03 0.45 4.08
CA LEU A 58 -2.64 -0.23 5.32
C LEU A 58 -3.32 0.31 6.58
N GLN A 59 -4.11 1.38 6.49
CA GLN A 59 -4.97 1.82 7.59
C GLN A 59 -6.20 0.91 7.76
N THR A 60 -6.56 0.12 6.72
CA THR A 60 -7.67 -0.83 6.76
C THR A 60 -7.21 -2.22 7.21
N PRO A 61 -8.05 -2.99 7.96
CA PRO A 61 -7.77 -4.39 8.26
C PRO A 61 -7.54 -5.23 7.00
N GLU A 62 -8.41 -5.08 6.00
CA GLU A 62 -8.37 -5.84 4.75
C GLU A 62 -7.08 -5.56 3.96
N GLY A 63 -6.61 -4.31 3.98
CA GLY A 63 -5.35 -3.94 3.35
C GLY A 63 -4.15 -4.55 4.06
N ARG A 64 -4.16 -4.63 5.40
CA ARG A 64 -3.11 -5.32 6.16
C ARG A 64 -3.12 -6.82 5.90
N ASP A 65 -4.30 -7.44 5.84
CA ASP A 65 -4.45 -8.87 5.58
C ASP A 65 -3.92 -9.24 4.18
N LEU A 66 -4.22 -8.41 3.17
CA LEU A 66 -3.68 -8.60 1.82
C LEU A 66 -2.16 -8.38 1.77
N MET A 67 -1.65 -7.39 2.50
CA MET A 67 -0.21 -7.09 2.55
C MET A 67 0.61 -8.23 3.17
N ALA A 68 0.08 -8.92 4.17
CA ALA A 68 0.75 -10.03 4.84
C ALA A 68 1.05 -11.22 3.92
N GLY A 69 0.39 -11.29 2.75
CA GLY A 69 0.69 -12.26 1.69
C GLY A 69 1.80 -11.85 0.71
N CYS A 70 2.41 -10.68 0.89
CA CYS A 70 3.38 -10.08 -0.04
C CYS A 70 4.67 -9.66 0.70
N PRO A 71 5.53 -10.62 1.07
CA PRO A 71 6.68 -10.37 1.95
C PRO A 71 7.73 -9.41 1.35
N GLY A 72 7.91 -9.41 0.04
CA GLY A 72 8.77 -8.46 -0.65
C GLY A 72 8.24 -7.04 -0.51
N LEU A 73 6.94 -6.83 -0.75
CA LEU A 73 6.29 -5.56 -0.55
C LEU A 73 6.28 -5.13 0.91
N GLU A 74 6.19 -6.04 1.88
CA GLU A 74 6.30 -5.70 3.31
C GLU A 74 7.68 -5.12 3.64
N ARG A 75 8.75 -5.75 3.12
CA ARG A 75 10.12 -5.24 3.24
C ARG A 75 10.26 -3.87 2.56
N TRP A 76 9.78 -3.74 1.33
CA TRP A 76 9.78 -2.47 0.61
C TRP A 76 9.06 -1.37 1.38
N TRP A 77 7.88 -1.67 1.94
CA TRP A 77 7.11 -0.69 2.71
C TRP A 77 7.83 -0.27 3.98
N ALA A 78 8.51 -1.18 4.68
CA ALA A 78 9.30 -0.83 5.85
C ALA A 78 10.40 0.19 5.52
N GLU A 79 11.12 0.01 4.41
CA GLU A 79 12.15 0.94 3.94
C GLU A 79 11.55 2.28 3.51
N VAL A 80 10.45 2.27 2.75
CA VAL A 80 9.80 3.49 2.26
C VAL A 80 9.21 4.30 3.41
N ALA A 81 8.47 3.66 4.33
CA ALA A 81 7.79 4.33 5.43
C ALA A 81 8.75 4.91 6.49
N ALA A 82 9.95 4.34 6.64
CA ALA A 82 10.96 4.82 7.58
C ALA A 82 11.61 6.15 7.14
N ARG A 83 11.38 6.62 5.92
CA ARG A 83 12.00 7.84 5.39
C ARG A 83 11.46 9.09 6.09
N THR A 84 12.35 10.02 6.44
CA THR A 84 11.96 11.32 7.02
C THR A 84 10.96 12.11 6.15
N SER A 85 11.04 11.97 4.83
CA SER A 85 10.08 12.61 3.91
C SER A 85 8.66 12.05 4.06
N MET A 86 8.53 10.74 4.33
CA MET A 86 7.23 10.11 4.56
C MET A 86 6.62 10.59 5.87
N GLU A 87 7.41 10.65 6.93
CA GLU A 87 6.95 11.19 8.22
C GLU A 87 6.46 12.64 8.09
N LYS A 88 7.24 13.50 7.42
CA LYS A 88 6.90 14.92 7.22
C LYS A 88 5.68 15.16 6.31
N THR A 89 5.28 14.16 5.53
CA THR A 89 4.12 14.23 4.63
C THR A 89 2.96 13.35 5.08
N ARG A 90 3.06 12.76 6.27
CA ARG A 90 2.00 11.92 6.83
C ARG A 90 0.70 12.70 6.90
N SER A 91 -0.39 12.08 6.43
CA SER A 91 -1.72 12.64 6.55
C SER A 91 -2.09 12.79 8.04
N PHE A 92 -2.71 13.92 8.39
CA PHE A 92 -3.19 14.19 9.75
C PHE A 92 -4.36 13.29 10.18
N LEU A 93 -4.79 12.35 9.33
CA LEU A 93 -5.89 11.42 9.58
C LEU A 93 -5.49 10.19 10.44
N GLY A 94 -4.33 10.23 11.11
CA GLY A 94 -3.84 9.20 12.02
C GLY A 94 -3.73 9.70 13.45
#